data_AF-A0A939XQM6-F1
#
_entry.id   AF-A0A939XQM6-F1
#
_cell.length_a   1.000
_cell.length_b   1.000
_cell.length_c   1.000
_cell.angle_alpha   90.00
_cell.angle_beta   90.00
_cell.angle_gamma   90.00
#
_symmetry.space_group_name_H-M   'P 1'
#
loop_
_entity.id
_entity.type
_entity.pdbx_description
1 polymer ?
#
loop_
_entity_poly.entity_id
_entity_poly.type
_entity_poly.pdbx_seq_one_letter_code
_entity_poly.pdbx_strand_id
1 'polypeptide(L)'
;MKRYLLYVVIMIASLVLPSCQEDTRQVYADQNPDDIVNLEDTLIDSDSDEGGVSFWDGFLILVVTIGLAGLVVWFFIAMVPIKLWFNAKLSKVNISWLLLIKMRWQNIPQAKLINLMVTAYNAGLRTLSLPELMKYYLAKVDLDVVVATMIRAMAANVKDIKFDDMAQLYLRKVDVGAIVHAQINAMNAQIKTSIPELSEFYLAGGNVGDLIKAKNIADNAGDDIKAELDLGRLKKHYLAGGNLKKTIEAYISAKKAKLTGFEFEDICKIDLAGMDVVEAIKPAINPIVVETDGVRGIARDGVELTMKVKVTLRSQIKNIIGGVSADTVLARVNEALATQIGLAQSHTEILQ
;
A
#
# COMPACT_ATOMS: atom_id res chain seq x y z
N MET A 1 34.93 12.80 -7.99
CA MET A 1 35.13 13.87 -6.97
C MET A 1 36.58 14.02 -6.50
N LYS A 2 37.28 12.98 -6.00
CA LYS A 2 38.68 13.13 -5.50
C LYS A 2 39.71 13.62 -6.54
N ARG A 3 39.58 13.24 -7.81
CA ARG A 3 40.52 13.67 -8.89
C ARG A 3 40.37 15.14 -9.31
N TYR A 4 39.17 15.71 -9.20
CA TYR A 4 38.93 17.12 -9.56
C TYR A 4 39.49 18.07 -8.49
N LEU A 5 39.39 17.69 -7.21
CA LEU A 5 39.97 18.47 -6.12
C LEU A 5 41.51 18.54 -6.25
N LEU A 6 42.15 17.44 -6.68
CA LEU A 6 43.59 17.38 -6.91
C LEU A 6 44.04 18.28 -8.07
N TYR A 7 43.29 18.31 -9.18
CA TYR A 7 43.59 19.18 -10.32
C TYR A 7 43.47 20.67 -9.98
N VAL A 8 42.47 21.05 -9.18
CA VAL A 8 42.28 22.45 -8.75
C VAL A 8 43.41 22.89 -7.82
N VAL A 9 43.86 22.02 -6.90
CA VAL A 9 44.99 22.32 -6.00
C VAL A 9 46.30 22.45 -6.78
N ILE A 10 46.56 21.59 -7.77
CA ILE A 10 47.76 21.66 -8.62
C ILE A 10 47.75 22.92 -9.52
N MET A 11 46.59 23.27 -10.06
CA MET A 11 46.44 24.44 -10.93
C MET A 11 46.64 25.76 -10.16
N ILE A 12 46.16 25.84 -8.91
CA ILE A 12 46.37 27.00 -8.04
C ILE A 12 47.84 27.08 -7.59
N ALA A 13 48.48 25.95 -7.27
CA ALA A 13 49.90 25.92 -6.89
C ALA A 13 50.83 26.39 -8.03
N SER A 14 50.42 26.19 -9.28
CA SER A 14 51.18 26.61 -10.47
C SER A 14 51.04 28.11 -10.78
N LEU A 15 50.01 28.77 -10.24
CA LEU A 15 49.71 30.19 -10.50
C LEU A 15 50.38 31.16 -9.50
N VAL A 16 50.90 30.63 -8.38
CA VAL A 16 51.39 31.42 -7.22
C VAL A 16 52.91 31.40 -7.08
N LEU A 17 53.63 30.61 -7.88
CA LEU A 17 55.09 30.62 -7.88
C LEU A 17 55.60 31.51 -9.03
N PRO A 18 55.96 32.78 -8.79
CA PRO A 18 56.71 33.54 -9.78
C PRO A 18 58.02 32.79 -10.05
N SER A 19 58.32 32.59 -11.33
CA SER A 19 59.58 32.07 -11.85
C SER A 19 60.73 32.96 -11.39
N CYS A 20 61.36 32.60 -10.27
CA CYS A 20 62.64 33.14 -9.84
C CYS A 20 63.72 32.49 -10.72
N GLN A 21 63.98 33.09 -11.88
CA GLN A 21 65.17 32.78 -12.67
C GLN A 21 66.36 33.44 -11.97
N GLU A 22 67.26 32.61 -11.42
CA GLU A 22 68.59 33.01 -11.02
C GLU A 22 69.33 33.61 -12.23
N ASP A 23 69.49 34.93 -12.25
CA ASP A 23 70.50 35.59 -13.07
C ASP A 23 71.54 36.22 -12.12
N THR A 24 72.49 35.40 -11.67
CA THR A 24 73.63 35.82 -10.83
C THR A 24 74.96 35.47 -11.48
N ARG A 25 75.04 35.37 -12.81
CA ARG A 25 76.25 34.92 -13.51
C ARG A 25 76.92 35.90 -14.46
N GLN A 26 76.74 37.21 -14.28
CA GLN A 26 77.49 38.22 -15.06
C GLN A 26 78.09 39.40 -14.27
N VAL A 27 78.28 39.29 -12.94
CA VAL A 27 78.82 40.42 -12.13
C VAL A 27 80.18 40.12 -11.45
N TYR A 28 80.87 39.02 -11.77
CA TYR A 28 82.19 38.70 -11.17
C TYR A 28 83.25 38.29 -12.18
N ALA A 29 83.39 39.05 -13.27
CA ALA A 29 84.48 38.86 -14.23
C ALA A 29 85.01 40.19 -14.80
N ASP A 30 85.18 41.20 -13.95
CA ASP A 30 86.23 42.22 -14.14
C ASP A 30 86.39 43.01 -12.83
N GLN A 31 87.42 42.71 -12.04
CA GLN A 31 87.89 43.62 -11.00
C GLN A 31 89.38 43.86 -11.25
N ASN A 32 89.65 44.96 -11.93
CA ASN A 32 90.96 45.60 -11.99
C ASN A 32 91.06 46.60 -10.81
N PRO A 33 92.17 46.66 -10.04
CA PRO A 33 92.14 47.25 -8.69
C PRO A 33 92.47 48.75 -8.58
N ASP A 34 92.34 49.54 -9.65
CA ASP A 34 92.99 50.87 -9.69
C ASP A 34 92.06 52.09 -9.80
N ASP A 35 90.73 51.96 -9.75
CA ASP A 35 89.83 53.13 -9.80
C ASP A 35 89.09 53.36 -8.48
N ILE A 36 89.80 53.96 -7.53
CA ILE A 36 89.19 54.63 -6.36
C ILE A 36 89.39 56.13 -6.53
N VAL A 37 88.48 56.78 -7.27
CA VAL A 37 88.34 58.23 -7.26
C VAL A 37 86.86 58.58 -7.13
N ASN A 38 86.51 58.99 -5.91
CA ASN A 38 85.44 59.91 -5.52
C ASN A 38 84.53 60.44 -6.63
N LEU A 39 83.26 60.02 -6.59
CA LEU A 39 82.13 60.84 -7.01
C LEU A 39 81.00 60.65 -5.99
N GLU A 40 81.22 61.26 -4.82
CA GLU A 40 80.16 61.69 -3.91
C GLU A 40 79.49 62.90 -4.59
N ASP A 41 78.63 62.64 -5.59
CA ASP A 41 77.68 63.60 -6.19
C ASP A 41 76.92 62.93 -7.34
N THR A 42 76.01 62.01 -7.01
CA THR A 42 74.75 61.88 -7.77
C THR A 42 73.63 61.68 -6.76
N LEU A 43 73.30 62.82 -6.16
CA LEU A 43 71.97 63.27 -5.80
C LEU A 43 70.83 62.36 -6.31
N ILE A 44 69.96 62.03 -5.36
CA ILE A 44 68.51 61.96 -5.52
C ILE A 44 68.08 61.31 -6.83
N ASP A 45 67.85 60.00 -6.79
CA ASP A 45 66.53 59.55 -7.18
C ASP A 45 66.01 58.63 -6.07
N SER A 46 65.18 59.24 -5.24
CA SER A 46 64.02 58.57 -4.70
C SER A 46 63.14 58.15 -5.88
N ASP A 47 63.59 57.18 -6.67
CA ASP A 47 62.67 56.33 -7.40
C ASP A 47 62.06 55.47 -6.32
N SER A 48 61.01 56.04 -5.72
CA SER A 48 59.79 55.28 -5.57
C SER A 48 59.64 54.45 -6.83
N ASP A 49 60.11 53.20 -6.79
CA ASP A 49 59.47 52.08 -7.44
C ASP A 49 58.03 52.08 -6.89
N GLU A 50 57.24 53.09 -7.31
CA GLU A 50 55.88 52.88 -7.67
C GLU A 50 55.99 51.74 -8.67
N GLY A 51 55.93 50.52 -8.12
CA GLY A 51 55.60 49.31 -8.84
C GLY A 51 54.25 49.61 -9.48
N GLY A 52 54.30 50.36 -10.58
CA GLY A 52 53.22 50.72 -11.43
C GLY A 52 52.79 49.39 -11.96
N VAL A 53 51.81 48.79 -11.28
CA VAL A 53 51.11 47.59 -11.73
C VAL A 53 50.88 47.82 -13.20
N SER A 54 51.60 47.09 -14.04
CA SER A 54 51.56 47.36 -15.46
C SER A 54 50.10 47.22 -15.87
N PHE A 55 49.66 47.98 -16.87
CA PHE A 55 48.28 47.90 -17.34
C PHE A 55 47.83 46.45 -17.59
N TRP A 56 48.78 45.58 -17.96
CA TRP A 56 48.61 44.13 -18.12
C TRP A 56 48.49 43.36 -16.79
N ASP A 57 49.20 43.75 -15.73
CA ASP A 57 49.09 43.14 -14.39
C ASP A 57 47.72 43.44 -13.73
N GLY A 58 47.22 44.67 -13.88
CA GLY A 58 45.87 45.04 -13.44
C GLY A 58 44.78 44.28 -14.18
N PHE A 59 44.97 44.06 -15.49
CA PHE A 59 44.07 43.26 -16.32
C PHE A 59 44.08 41.78 -15.92
N LEU A 60 45.25 41.20 -15.64
CA LEU A 60 45.38 39.82 -15.18
C LEU A 60 44.68 39.58 -13.85
N ILE A 61 44.83 40.48 -12.88
CA ILE A 61 44.15 40.38 -11.57
C ILE A 61 42.63 40.44 -11.73
N LEU A 62 42.13 41.32 -12.60
CA LEU A 62 40.69 41.45 -12.90
C LEU A 62 40.13 40.19 -13.58
N VAL A 63 40.86 39.62 -14.54
CA VAL A 63 40.46 38.39 -15.22
C VAL A 63 40.46 37.19 -14.25
N VAL A 64 41.46 37.08 -13.38
CA VAL A 64 41.54 36.01 -12.38
C VAL A 64 40.44 36.14 -11.33
N THR A 65 40.14 37.36 -10.85
CA THR A 65 39.05 37.58 -9.88
C THR A 65 37.68 37.31 -10.48
N ILE A 66 37.42 37.73 -11.73
CA ILE A 66 36.19 37.41 -12.45
C ILE A 66 36.10 35.90 -12.72
N GLY A 67 37.21 35.25 -13.07
CA GLY A 67 37.28 33.80 -13.27
C GLY A 67 36.97 33.02 -11.98
N LEU A 68 37.55 33.44 -10.86
CA LEU A 68 37.29 32.86 -9.54
C LEU A 68 35.83 33.09 -9.11
N ALA A 69 35.32 34.31 -9.29
CA ALA A 69 33.92 34.62 -9.01
C ALA A 69 32.97 33.79 -9.89
N GLY A 70 33.28 33.65 -11.17
CA GLY A 70 32.54 32.80 -12.11
C GLY A 70 32.57 31.32 -11.72
N LEU A 71 33.70 30.82 -11.24
CA LEU A 71 33.85 29.45 -10.74
C LEU A 71 33.02 29.23 -9.47
N VAL A 72 33.03 30.18 -8.53
CA VAL A 72 32.20 30.14 -7.32
C VAL A 72 30.71 30.18 -7.68
N VAL A 73 30.31 31.05 -8.60
CA VAL A 73 28.93 31.15 -9.08
C VAL A 73 28.51 29.87 -9.80
N TRP A 74 29.36 29.32 -10.66
CA TRP A 74 29.11 28.04 -11.34
C TRP A 74 28.99 26.89 -10.35
N PHE A 75 29.86 26.83 -9.35
CA PHE A 75 29.81 25.84 -8.27
C PHE A 75 28.51 25.95 -7.47
N PHE A 76 28.10 27.19 -7.13
CA PHE A 76 26.85 27.45 -6.42
C PHE A 76 25.62 27.03 -7.23
N ILE A 77 25.56 27.39 -8.52
CA ILE A 77 24.48 27.02 -9.44
C ILE A 77 24.44 25.50 -9.67
N ALA A 78 25.59 24.83 -9.71
CA ALA A 78 25.66 23.38 -9.80
C ALA A 78 25.16 22.69 -8.52
N MET A 79 25.46 23.28 -7.34
CA MET A 79 25.10 22.73 -6.03
C MET A 79 23.63 22.93 -5.69
N VAL A 80 23.03 24.06 -6.07
CA VAL A 80 21.61 24.36 -5.81
C VAL A 80 20.74 23.95 -7.01
N PRO A 81 19.79 23.02 -6.86
CA PRO A 81 18.87 22.65 -7.93
C PRO A 81 17.79 23.74 -8.14
N ILE A 82 18.17 24.88 -8.74
CA ILE A 82 17.29 26.04 -8.94
C ILE A 82 16.02 25.65 -9.70
N LYS A 83 16.13 24.77 -10.72
CA LYS A 83 15.00 24.29 -11.53
C LYS A 83 13.92 23.61 -10.68
N LEU A 84 14.32 22.74 -9.76
CA LEU A 84 13.39 21.99 -8.90
C LEU A 84 12.76 22.88 -7.83
N TRP A 85 13.56 23.78 -7.26
CA TRP A 85 13.08 24.77 -6.29
C TRP A 85 12.03 25.69 -6.89
N PHE A 86 12.26 26.20 -8.10
CA PHE A 86 11.34 27.09 -8.79
C PHE A 86 10.00 26.40 -9.09
N ASN A 87 10.03 25.16 -9.59
CA ASN A 87 8.83 24.36 -9.83
C ASN A 87 7.99 24.19 -8.56
N ALA A 88 8.61 23.90 -7.42
CA ALA A 88 7.90 23.75 -6.15
C ALA A 88 7.27 25.08 -5.66
N LYS A 89 7.96 26.21 -5.85
CA LYS A 89 7.47 27.52 -5.44
C LYS A 89 6.23 27.93 -6.23
N LEU A 90 6.18 27.63 -7.54
CA LEU A 90 5.00 27.86 -8.38
C LEU A 90 3.79 27.06 -7.89
N SER A 91 4.02 25.86 -7.36
CA SER A 91 2.98 25.01 -6.75
C SER A 91 2.55 25.46 -5.35
N LYS A 92 2.96 26.65 -4.88
CA LYS A 92 2.68 27.19 -3.52
C LYS A 92 3.18 26.31 -2.37
N VAL A 93 4.13 25.42 -2.64
CA VAL A 93 4.77 24.60 -1.60
C VAL A 93 6.00 25.36 -1.09
N ASN A 94 5.95 25.84 0.15
CA ASN A 94 7.07 26.57 0.76
C ASN A 94 8.18 25.59 1.18
N ILE A 95 9.16 25.40 0.31
CA ILE A 95 10.34 24.55 0.56
C ILE A 95 11.58 25.44 0.71
N SER A 96 12.34 25.23 1.79
CA SER A 96 13.65 25.86 1.96
C SER A 96 14.65 25.27 0.97
N TRP A 97 15.34 26.12 0.21
CA TRP A 97 16.40 25.70 -0.71
C TRP A 97 17.54 24.92 0.01
N LEU A 98 17.79 25.24 1.29
CA LEU A 98 18.70 24.50 2.16
C LEU A 98 18.30 23.03 2.34
N LEU A 99 17.00 22.73 2.39
CA LEU A 99 16.51 21.36 2.53
C LEU A 99 16.82 20.54 1.28
N LEU A 100 16.75 21.16 0.09
CA LEU A 100 17.15 20.50 -1.16
C LEU A 100 18.64 20.18 -1.15
N ILE A 101 19.49 21.11 -0.71
CA ILE A 101 20.93 20.85 -0.55
C ILE A 101 21.17 19.65 0.36
N LYS A 102 20.47 19.57 1.51
CA LYS A 102 20.55 18.43 2.43
C LYS A 102 20.18 17.11 1.76
N MET A 103 19.11 17.08 0.95
CA MET A 103 18.70 15.89 0.20
C MET A 103 19.75 15.46 -0.83
N ARG A 104 20.41 16.43 -1.49
CA ARG A 104 21.47 16.15 -2.46
C ARG A 104 22.66 15.48 -1.78
N TRP A 105 23.04 15.96 -0.60
CA TRP A 105 24.10 15.36 0.18
C TRP A 105 23.74 13.94 0.64
N GLN A 106 22.46 13.69 0.96
CA GLN A 106 21.96 12.36 1.32
C GLN A 106 21.69 11.44 0.11
N ASN A 107 22.05 11.84 -1.12
CA ASN A 107 21.79 11.11 -2.37
C ASN A 107 20.30 10.74 -2.57
N ILE A 108 19.38 11.58 -2.09
CA ILE A 108 17.93 11.36 -2.22
C ILE A 108 17.45 11.93 -3.56
N PRO A 109 16.65 11.20 -4.38
CA PRO A 109 16.14 11.68 -5.66
C PRO A 109 15.09 12.79 -5.49
N GLN A 110 15.57 14.03 -5.41
CA GLN A 110 14.76 15.23 -5.17
C GLN A 110 13.59 15.40 -6.15
N ALA A 111 13.82 15.14 -7.45
CA ALA A 111 12.80 15.31 -8.47
C ALA A 111 11.58 14.42 -8.22
N LYS A 112 11.80 13.16 -7.78
CA LYS A 112 10.73 12.22 -7.47
C LYS A 112 9.88 12.72 -6.31
N LEU A 113 10.51 13.10 -5.19
CA LEU A 113 9.78 13.59 -4.01
C LEU A 113 9.02 14.89 -4.29
N ILE A 114 9.64 15.84 -4.99
CA ILE A 114 9.00 17.13 -5.30
C ILE A 114 7.80 16.92 -6.21
N ASN A 115 7.94 16.13 -7.29
CA ASN A 115 6.82 15.86 -8.20
C ASN A 115 5.67 15.16 -7.47
N LEU A 116 5.99 14.20 -6.60
CA LEU A 116 5.00 13.51 -5.79
C LEU A 116 4.28 14.46 -4.82
N MET A 117 5.03 15.34 -4.15
CA MET A 117 4.50 16.34 -3.24
C MET A 117 3.62 17.37 -3.96
N VAL A 118 4.04 17.84 -5.14
CA VAL A 118 3.26 18.75 -5.98
C VAL A 118 1.96 18.08 -6.42
N THR A 119 2.02 16.81 -6.81
CA THR A 119 0.83 16.03 -7.20
C THR A 119 -0.14 15.90 -6.01
N ALA A 120 0.38 15.60 -4.83
CA ALA A 120 -0.41 15.53 -3.60
C ALA A 120 -1.03 16.88 -3.23
N TYR A 121 -0.26 17.96 -3.30
CA TYR A 121 -0.72 19.31 -2.99
C TYR A 121 -1.84 19.76 -3.94
N ASN A 122 -1.67 19.52 -5.24
CA ASN A 122 -2.68 19.80 -6.26
C ASN A 122 -3.96 19.00 -6.05
N ALA A 123 -3.86 17.78 -5.52
CA ALA A 123 -5.01 16.96 -5.15
C ALA A 123 -5.72 17.46 -3.87
N GLY A 124 -5.09 18.35 -3.10
CA GLY A 124 -5.66 18.93 -1.87
C GLY A 124 -4.98 18.47 -0.57
N LEU A 125 -3.95 17.62 -0.62
CA LEU A 125 -3.20 17.13 0.55
C LEU A 125 -2.21 18.19 1.07
N ARG A 126 -2.75 19.28 1.61
CA ARG A 126 -1.96 20.44 2.08
C ARG A 126 -1.14 20.17 3.35
N THR A 127 -1.47 19.11 4.08
CA THR A 127 -0.79 18.72 5.33
C THR A 127 0.53 17.98 5.09
N LEU A 128 0.82 17.58 3.85
CA LEU A 128 2.02 16.81 3.52
C LEU A 128 3.27 17.69 3.52
N SER A 129 4.29 17.31 4.29
CA SER A 129 5.56 18.03 4.34
C SER A 129 6.70 17.25 3.67
N LEU A 130 7.65 17.97 3.04
CA LEU A 130 8.82 17.34 2.42
C LEU A 130 9.72 16.58 3.43
N PRO A 131 9.95 17.09 4.67
CA PRO A 131 10.70 16.34 5.67
C PRO A 131 10.06 14.99 6.03
N GLU A 132 8.73 14.91 6.12
CA GLU A 132 8.03 13.65 6.35
C GLU A 132 8.20 12.67 5.19
N LEU A 133 8.03 13.15 3.94
CA LEU A 133 8.28 12.32 2.77
C LEU A 133 9.73 11.79 2.76
N MET A 134 10.69 12.65 3.09
CA MET A 134 12.10 12.28 3.19
C MET A 134 12.33 11.20 4.27
N LYS A 135 11.72 11.35 5.45
CA LYS A 135 11.78 10.37 6.55
C LYS A 135 11.32 8.99 6.09
N TYR A 136 10.17 8.90 5.44
CA TYR A 136 9.61 7.62 5.00
C TYR A 136 10.28 7.06 3.74
N TYR A 137 10.79 7.91 2.87
CA TYR A 137 11.65 7.48 1.76
C TYR A 137 12.90 6.75 2.26
N LEU A 138 13.56 7.29 3.27
CA LEU A 138 14.73 6.67 3.91
C LEU A 138 14.37 5.34 4.60
N ALA A 139 13.15 5.23 5.11
CA ALA A 139 12.60 3.97 5.64
C ALA A 139 12.21 2.96 4.54
N LYS A 140 12.52 3.23 3.26
CA LYS A 140 12.21 2.41 2.08
C LYS A 140 10.70 2.18 1.86
N VAL A 141 9.87 3.17 2.20
CA VAL A 141 8.45 3.15 1.87
C VAL A 141 8.24 3.56 0.41
N ASP A 142 7.38 2.84 -0.30
CA ASP A 142 6.95 3.22 -1.66
C ASP A 142 5.97 4.39 -1.61
N LEU A 143 6.54 5.60 -1.61
CA LEU A 143 5.78 6.84 -1.52
C LEU A 143 4.76 7.02 -2.65
N ASP A 144 5.05 6.50 -3.84
CA ASP A 144 4.14 6.60 -4.98
C ASP A 144 2.82 5.89 -4.69
N VAL A 145 2.88 4.68 -4.10
CA VAL A 145 1.71 3.89 -3.74
C VAL A 145 0.93 4.60 -2.63
N VAL A 146 1.61 5.06 -1.59
CA VAL A 146 0.96 5.71 -0.44
C VAL A 146 0.26 7.01 -0.87
N VAL A 147 0.96 7.89 -1.58
CA VAL A 147 0.40 9.17 -2.02
C VAL A 147 -0.71 8.96 -3.05
N ALA A 148 -0.53 8.07 -4.03
CA ALA A 148 -1.60 7.76 -4.99
C ALA A 148 -2.86 7.24 -4.28
N THR A 149 -2.67 6.40 -3.27
CA THR A 149 -3.77 5.86 -2.47
C THR A 149 -4.46 6.95 -1.64
N MET A 150 -3.69 7.87 -1.03
CA MET A 150 -4.24 9.03 -0.33
C MET A 150 -5.03 9.97 -1.26
N ILE A 151 -4.55 10.19 -2.48
CA ILE A 151 -5.25 10.99 -3.49
C ILE A 151 -6.61 10.35 -3.82
N ARG A 152 -6.65 9.02 -4.02
CA ARG A 152 -7.92 8.29 -4.23
C ARG A 152 -8.87 8.44 -3.04
N ALA A 153 -8.34 8.35 -1.83
CA ALA A 153 -9.14 8.50 -0.61
C ALA A 153 -9.70 9.92 -0.47
N MET A 154 -8.91 10.93 -0.78
CA MET A 154 -9.32 12.33 -0.76
C MET A 154 -10.41 12.62 -1.81
N ALA A 155 -10.30 12.03 -3.01
CA ALA A 155 -11.34 12.12 -4.03
C ALA A 155 -12.69 11.53 -3.56
N ALA A 156 -12.65 10.50 -2.72
CA ALA A 156 -13.82 9.90 -2.07
C ALA A 156 -14.25 10.61 -0.77
N ASN A 157 -13.62 11.73 -0.42
CA ASN A 157 -13.89 12.51 0.79
C ASN A 157 -13.77 11.71 2.11
N VAL A 158 -12.84 10.76 2.16
CA VAL A 158 -12.52 10.02 3.39
C VAL A 158 -11.89 11.00 4.38
N LYS A 159 -12.53 11.19 5.54
CA LYS A 159 -12.09 12.14 6.56
C LYS A 159 -10.81 11.67 7.26
N ASP A 160 -9.99 12.63 7.70
CA ASP A 160 -8.87 12.47 8.64
C ASP A 160 -7.75 11.52 8.20
N ILE A 161 -7.34 11.58 6.93
CA ILE A 161 -6.18 10.82 6.46
C ILE A 161 -4.90 11.61 6.67
N LYS A 162 -4.10 11.19 7.66
CA LYS A 162 -2.74 11.66 7.84
C LYS A 162 -1.76 10.81 7.03
N PHE A 163 -0.76 11.46 6.45
CA PHE A 163 0.30 10.77 5.72
C PHE A 163 1.11 9.85 6.64
N ASP A 164 1.37 10.29 7.87
CA ASP A 164 2.12 9.51 8.87
C ASP A 164 1.44 8.16 9.16
N ASP A 165 0.13 8.16 9.41
CA ASP A 165 -0.64 6.95 9.68
C ASP A 165 -0.60 5.96 8.49
N MET A 166 -0.76 6.47 7.27
CA MET A 166 -0.71 5.65 6.05
C MET A 166 0.68 5.06 5.81
N ALA A 167 1.74 5.84 6.05
CA ALA A 167 3.10 5.35 5.92
C ALA A 167 3.44 4.31 7.00
N GLN A 168 2.95 4.49 8.23
CA GLN A 168 3.09 3.51 9.30
C GLN A 168 2.37 2.19 8.98
N LEU A 169 1.18 2.24 8.39
CA LEU A 169 0.48 1.05 7.91
C LEU A 169 1.30 0.29 6.87
N TYR A 170 1.90 1.02 5.91
CA TYR A 170 2.79 0.41 4.92
C TYR A 170 3.99 -0.28 5.59
N LEU A 171 4.62 0.37 6.58
CA LEU A 171 5.74 -0.22 7.34
C LEU A 171 5.33 -1.49 8.10
N ARG A 172 4.06 -1.60 8.49
CA ARG A 172 3.49 -2.82 9.09
C ARG A 172 3.22 -3.93 8.06
N LYS A 173 3.64 -3.75 6.80
CA LYS A 173 3.38 -4.65 5.67
C LYS A 173 1.88 -4.82 5.36
N VAL A 174 1.07 -3.82 5.67
CA VAL A 174 -0.33 -3.77 5.26
C VAL A 174 -0.41 -3.19 3.86
N ASP A 175 -1.24 -3.79 2.99
CA ASP A 175 -1.57 -3.20 1.70
C ASP A 175 -2.50 -1.99 1.89
N VAL A 176 -1.89 -0.81 1.98
CA VAL A 176 -2.58 0.48 2.14
C VAL A 176 -3.61 0.70 1.03
N GLY A 177 -3.31 0.26 -0.19
CA GLY A 177 -4.21 0.35 -1.34
C GLY A 177 -5.49 -0.42 -1.09
N ALA A 178 -5.37 -1.70 -0.72
CA ALA A 178 -6.51 -2.55 -0.41
C ALA A 178 -7.39 -2.00 0.72
N ILE A 179 -6.78 -1.49 1.80
CA ILE A 179 -7.51 -0.90 2.94
C ILE A 179 -8.32 0.31 2.50
N VAL A 180 -7.70 1.25 1.77
CA VAL A 180 -8.38 2.46 1.31
C VAL A 180 -9.46 2.14 0.29
N HIS A 181 -9.20 1.24 -0.66
CA HIS A 181 -10.22 0.79 -1.60
C HIS A 181 -11.42 0.17 -0.89
N ALA A 182 -11.18 -0.65 0.14
CA ALA A 182 -12.25 -1.20 0.97
C ALA A 182 -13.01 -0.11 1.75
N GLN A 183 -12.31 0.87 2.33
CA GLN A 183 -12.91 2.00 3.05
C GLN A 183 -13.80 2.86 2.14
N ILE A 184 -13.35 3.16 0.91
CA ILE A 184 -14.13 3.91 -0.07
C ILE A 184 -15.43 3.16 -0.40
N ASN A 185 -15.33 1.85 -0.66
CA ASN A 185 -16.50 1.02 -0.91
C ASN A 185 -17.45 0.99 0.29
N ALA A 186 -16.91 0.94 1.52
CA ALA A 186 -17.69 0.97 2.74
C ALA A 186 -18.43 2.31 2.92
N MET A 187 -17.77 3.44 2.65
CA MET A 187 -18.38 4.77 2.71
C MET A 187 -19.50 4.94 1.69
N ASN A 188 -19.28 4.47 0.45
CA ASN A 188 -20.31 4.50 -0.59
C ASN A 188 -21.53 3.65 -0.21
N ALA A 189 -21.32 2.56 0.52
CA ALA A 189 -22.37 1.71 1.09
C ALA A 189 -22.92 2.20 2.44
N GLN A 190 -22.49 3.38 2.93
CA GLN A 190 -22.86 3.95 4.23
C GLN A 190 -22.54 3.04 5.44
N ILE A 191 -21.54 2.16 5.30
CA ILE A 191 -21.08 1.26 6.35
C ILE A 191 -20.08 2.02 7.23
N LYS A 192 -20.42 2.19 8.51
CA LYS A 192 -19.55 2.86 9.49
C LYS A 192 -18.33 1.98 9.79
N THR A 193 -17.20 2.32 9.17
CA THR A 193 -15.89 1.65 9.38
C THR A 193 -14.78 2.68 9.40
N SER A 194 -13.65 2.32 10.02
CA SER A 194 -12.46 3.15 10.09
C SER A 194 -11.24 2.42 9.53
N ILE A 195 -10.27 3.19 9.03
CA ILE A 195 -8.99 2.65 8.52
C ILE A 195 -8.26 1.80 9.58
N PRO A 196 -8.15 2.23 10.86
CA PRO A 196 -7.52 1.41 11.89
C PRO A 196 -8.21 0.06 12.06
N GLU A 197 -9.54 0.05 12.11
CA GLU A 197 -10.33 -1.17 12.26
C GLU A 197 -10.18 -2.14 11.09
N LEU A 198 -10.15 -1.62 9.85
CA LEU A 198 -9.89 -2.45 8.66
C LEU A 198 -8.45 -2.98 8.65
N SER A 199 -7.49 -2.17 9.08
CA SER A 199 -6.09 -2.58 9.16
C SER A 199 -5.87 -3.68 10.20
N GLU A 200 -6.56 -3.62 11.34
CA GLU A 200 -6.51 -4.66 12.37
C GLU A 200 -7.02 -6.00 11.84
N PHE A 201 -8.17 -5.98 11.13
CA PHE A 201 -8.71 -7.18 10.51
C PHE A 201 -7.78 -7.75 9.42
N TYR A 202 -7.17 -6.89 8.61
CA TYR A 202 -6.18 -7.32 7.61
C TYR A 202 -4.96 -7.99 8.26
N LEU A 203 -4.45 -7.42 9.35
CA LEU A 203 -3.30 -7.98 10.09
C LEU A 203 -3.62 -9.31 10.76
N ALA A 204 -4.88 -9.54 11.11
CA ALA A 204 -5.36 -10.84 11.57
C ALA A 204 -5.42 -11.89 10.44
N GLY A 205 -5.06 -11.54 9.20
CA GLY A 205 -5.13 -12.40 8.02
C GLY A 205 -6.43 -12.26 7.22
N GLY A 206 -7.26 -11.26 7.54
CA GLY A 206 -8.54 -11.02 6.91
C GLY A 206 -8.45 -10.36 5.52
N ASN A 207 -9.34 -10.74 4.59
CA ASN A 207 -9.55 -10.00 3.35
C ASN A 207 -10.60 -8.89 3.55
N VAL A 208 -10.13 -7.64 3.67
CA VAL A 208 -11.00 -6.46 3.87
C VAL A 208 -12.00 -6.23 2.74
N GLY A 209 -11.63 -6.58 1.50
CA GLY A 209 -12.48 -6.38 0.34
C GLY A 209 -13.68 -7.32 0.37
N ASP A 210 -13.45 -8.59 0.72
CA ASP A 210 -14.51 -9.57 0.85
C ASP A 210 -15.43 -9.25 2.02
N LEU A 211 -14.90 -8.76 3.14
CA LEU A 211 -15.68 -8.33 4.30
C LEU A 211 -16.65 -7.19 3.96
N ILE A 212 -16.17 -6.13 3.30
CA ILE A 212 -17.03 -4.99 2.95
C ILE A 212 -18.05 -5.37 1.88
N LYS A 213 -17.67 -6.18 0.88
CA LYS A 213 -18.61 -6.68 -0.13
C LYS A 213 -19.71 -7.52 0.52
N ALA A 214 -19.32 -8.43 1.41
CA ALA A 214 -20.21 -9.26 2.22
C ALA A 214 -21.20 -8.41 3.03
N LYS A 215 -20.70 -7.42 3.77
CA LYS A 215 -21.54 -6.50 4.55
C LYS A 215 -22.48 -5.67 3.68
N ASN A 216 -22.01 -5.17 2.53
CA ASN A 216 -22.85 -4.45 1.58
C ASN A 216 -23.98 -5.32 1.02
N ILE A 217 -23.70 -6.60 0.69
CA ILE A 217 -24.74 -7.55 0.25
C ILE A 217 -25.78 -7.77 1.35
N ALA A 218 -25.36 -7.90 2.60
CA ALA A 218 -26.25 -8.04 3.75
C ALA A 218 -27.12 -6.80 3.98
N ASP A 219 -26.53 -5.60 3.94
CA ASP A 219 -27.24 -4.34 4.21
C ASP A 219 -28.29 -4.03 3.12
N ASN A 220 -28.06 -4.46 1.88
CA ASN A 220 -29.03 -4.31 0.79
C ASN A 220 -30.16 -5.36 0.81
N ALA A 221 -30.12 -6.35 1.70
CA ALA A 221 -31.08 -7.45 1.71
C ALA A 221 -32.34 -7.18 2.56
N GLY A 222 -32.26 -6.29 3.56
CA GLY A 222 -33.36 -5.92 4.46
C GLY A 222 -32.86 -5.42 5.83
N ASP A 223 -33.66 -4.60 6.52
CA ASP A 223 -33.30 -4.01 7.83
C ASP A 223 -33.17 -5.07 8.94
N ASP A 224 -33.99 -6.12 8.89
CA ASP A 224 -33.95 -7.28 9.78
C ASP A 224 -32.65 -8.07 9.64
N ILE A 225 -32.17 -8.22 8.40
CA ILE A 225 -30.89 -8.88 8.08
C ILE A 225 -29.71 -7.99 8.50
N LYS A 226 -29.80 -6.68 8.23
CA LYS A 226 -28.77 -5.69 8.56
C LYS A 226 -28.46 -5.63 10.06
N ALA A 227 -29.48 -5.73 10.91
CA ALA A 227 -29.33 -5.71 12.36
C ALA A 227 -28.62 -6.97 12.90
N GLU A 228 -28.89 -8.14 12.30
CA GLU A 228 -28.28 -9.41 12.75
C GLU A 228 -26.81 -9.52 12.31
N LEU A 229 -26.49 -9.07 11.09
CA LEU A 229 -25.17 -9.23 10.46
C LEU A 229 -24.24 -8.06 10.78
N ASP A 230 -23.81 -7.97 12.04
CA ASP A 230 -22.78 -7.02 12.45
C ASP A 230 -21.38 -7.36 11.89
N LEU A 231 -20.55 -6.32 11.69
CA LEU A 231 -19.16 -6.44 11.25
C LEU A 231 -18.34 -7.38 12.16
N GLY A 232 -18.56 -7.34 13.47
CA GLY A 232 -17.84 -8.21 14.42
C GLY A 232 -18.12 -9.69 14.17
N ARG A 233 -19.38 -10.05 13.89
CA ARG A 233 -19.78 -11.43 13.57
C ARG A 233 -19.17 -11.91 12.26
N LEU A 234 -19.20 -11.07 11.22
CA LEU A 234 -18.60 -11.39 9.92
C LEU A 234 -17.07 -11.57 10.05
N LYS A 235 -16.39 -10.69 10.77
CA LYS A 235 -14.94 -10.81 11.03
C LYS A 235 -14.63 -12.13 11.73
N LYS A 236 -15.37 -12.47 12.78
CA LYS A 236 -15.18 -13.73 13.52
C LYS A 236 -15.34 -14.95 12.62
N HIS A 237 -16.36 -14.97 11.76
CA HIS A 237 -16.59 -16.09 10.83
C HIS A 237 -15.46 -16.22 9.81
N TYR A 238 -14.99 -15.10 9.23
CA TYR A 238 -13.88 -15.12 8.28
C TYR A 238 -12.58 -15.62 8.93
N LEU A 239 -12.25 -15.13 10.12
CA LEU A 239 -11.04 -15.54 10.85
C LEU A 239 -11.09 -17.00 11.31
N ALA A 240 -12.29 -17.58 11.45
CA ALA A 240 -12.46 -19.02 11.66
C ALA A 240 -12.21 -19.85 10.39
N GLY A 241 -11.94 -19.22 9.24
CA GLY A 241 -11.72 -19.87 7.94
C GLY A 241 -12.98 -20.01 7.08
N GLY A 242 -14.09 -19.38 7.47
CA GLY A 242 -15.35 -19.45 6.75
C GLY A 242 -15.42 -18.59 5.48
N ASN A 243 -16.30 -18.98 4.55
CA ASN A 243 -16.58 -18.25 3.32
C ASN A 243 -17.75 -17.26 3.52
N LEU A 244 -17.44 -15.98 3.66
CA LEU A 244 -18.43 -14.92 3.87
C LEU A 244 -19.48 -14.86 2.76
N LYS A 245 -19.07 -14.96 1.49
CA LYS A 245 -19.97 -14.80 0.34
C LYS A 245 -21.06 -15.87 0.35
N LYS A 246 -20.66 -17.14 0.40
CA LYS A 246 -21.61 -18.28 0.41
C LYS A 246 -22.51 -18.25 1.64
N THR A 247 -21.94 -17.97 2.81
CA THR A 247 -22.67 -17.94 4.09
C THR A 247 -23.76 -16.87 4.08
N ILE A 248 -23.44 -15.65 3.62
CA ILE A 248 -24.41 -14.54 3.58
C ILE A 248 -25.47 -14.75 2.52
N GLU A 249 -25.10 -15.22 1.32
CA GLU A 249 -26.06 -15.53 0.26
C GLU A 249 -27.06 -16.60 0.72
N ALA A 250 -26.58 -17.64 1.40
CA ALA A 250 -27.42 -18.70 1.95
C ALA A 250 -28.32 -18.18 3.09
N TYR A 251 -27.79 -17.35 3.98
CA TYR A 251 -28.57 -16.71 5.05
C TYR A 251 -29.68 -15.80 4.52
N ILE A 252 -29.37 -14.94 3.56
CA ILE A 252 -30.35 -14.06 2.92
C ILE A 252 -31.44 -14.89 2.23
N SER A 253 -31.05 -15.95 1.52
CA SER A 253 -32.00 -16.83 0.84
C SER A 253 -32.94 -17.52 1.83
N ALA A 254 -32.41 -18.02 2.95
CA ALA A 254 -33.19 -18.66 4.00
C ALA A 254 -34.16 -17.68 4.69
N LYS A 255 -33.71 -16.46 4.99
CA LYS A 255 -34.57 -15.41 5.58
C LYS A 255 -35.66 -14.95 4.62
N LYS A 256 -35.33 -14.74 3.34
CA LYS A 256 -36.32 -14.41 2.29
C LYS A 256 -37.38 -15.50 2.12
N ALA A 257 -36.99 -16.77 2.29
CA ALA A 257 -37.91 -17.91 2.31
C ALA A 257 -38.75 -18.02 3.61
N LYS A 258 -38.64 -17.03 4.52
CA LYS A 258 -39.36 -16.97 5.81
C LYS A 258 -39.15 -18.23 6.66
N LEU A 259 -37.98 -18.86 6.56
CA LEU A 259 -37.62 -19.93 7.49
C LEU A 259 -37.46 -19.31 8.88
N THR A 260 -38.05 -19.96 9.89
CA THR A 260 -38.04 -19.49 11.28
C THR A 260 -37.16 -20.39 12.15
N GLY A 261 -36.63 -19.86 13.25
CA GLY A 261 -35.93 -20.65 14.26
C GLY A 261 -34.50 -21.08 13.93
N PHE A 262 -33.80 -20.33 13.07
CA PHE A 262 -32.36 -20.46 12.84
C PHE A 262 -31.68 -19.09 12.95
N GLU A 263 -30.45 -19.09 13.44
CA GLU A 263 -29.59 -17.91 13.58
C GLU A 263 -28.48 -17.91 12.52
N PHE A 264 -27.78 -16.78 12.38
CA PHE A 264 -26.63 -16.68 11.47
C PHE A 264 -25.53 -17.69 11.85
N GLU A 265 -25.36 -17.91 13.15
CA GLU A 265 -24.41 -18.86 13.73
C GLU A 265 -24.67 -20.31 13.28
N ASP A 266 -25.92 -20.70 13.03
CA ASP A 266 -26.25 -22.05 12.55
C ASP A 266 -25.74 -22.27 11.12
N ILE A 267 -25.81 -21.23 10.28
CA ILE A 267 -25.28 -21.26 8.92
C ILE A 267 -23.75 -21.25 8.95
N CYS A 268 -23.15 -20.47 9.85
CA CYS A 268 -21.71 -20.47 10.04
C CYS A 268 -21.17 -21.87 10.40
N LYS A 269 -21.88 -22.62 11.26
CA LYS A 269 -21.51 -24.00 11.60
C LYS A 269 -21.54 -24.94 10.39
N ILE A 270 -22.50 -24.78 9.48
CA ILE A 270 -22.59 -25.58 8.25
C ILE A 270 -21.37 -25.31 7.35
N ASP A 271 -21.01 -24.04 7.20
CA ASP A 271 -19.83 -23.62 6.42
C ASP A 271 -18.52 -24.15 7.03
N LEU A 272 -18.36 -23.99 8.34
CA LEU A 272 -17.17 -24.47 9.08
C LEU A 272 -17.10 -26.01 9.15
N ALA A 273 -18.21 -26.71 8.96
CA ALA A 273 -18.23 -28.16 8.79
C ALA A 273 -17.73 -28.61 7.40
N GLY A 274 -17.42 -27.67 6.50
CA GLY A 274 -16.92 -27.96 5.16
C GLY A 274 -17.99 -28.35 4.14
N MET A 275 -19.27 -28.17 4.48
CA MET A 275 -20.39 -28.40 3.55
C MET A 275 -20.63 -27.17 2.67
N ASP A 276 -21.13 -27.36 1.45
CA ASP A 276 -21.61 -26.22 0.66
C ASP A 276 -22.92 -25.70 1.26
N VAL A 277 -22.81 -24.55 1.91
CA VAL A 277 -23.92 -23.88 2.62
C VAL A 277 -25.12 -23.62 1.71
N VAL A 278 -24.86 -23.22 0.46
CA VAL A 278 -25.94 -22.86 -0.47
C VAL A 278 -26.71 -24.11 -0.86
N GLU A 279 -26.01 -25.20 -1.15
CA GLU A 279 -26.66 -26.48 -1.48
C GLU A 279 -27.39 -27.09 -0.29
N ALA A 280 -26.77 -27.02 0.89
CA ALA A 280 -27.33 -27.59 2.11
C ALA A 280 -28.69 -26.96 2.46
N ILE A 281 -28.86 -25.66 2.24
CA ILE A 281 -30.09 -24.93 2.58
C ILE A 281 -31.19 -25.08 1.51
N LYS A 282 -30.85 -25.43 0.25
CA LYS A 282 -31.85 -25.56 -0.84
C LYS A 282 -33.07 -26.42 -0.47
N PRO A 283 -32.94 -27.63 0.12
CA PRO A 283 -34.09 -28.48 0.48
C PRO A 283 -34.97 -27.89 1.58
N ALA A 284 -34.47 -26.93 2.37
CA ALA A 284 -35.26 -26.24 3.38
C ALA A 284 -36.18 -25.18 2.75
N ILE A 285 -35.67 -24.49 1.73
CA ILE A 285 -36.38 -23.44 0.97
C ILE A 285 -37.37 -24.07 0.00
N ASN A 286 -36.88 -24.94 -0.88
CA ASN A 286 -37.65 -25.63 -1.91
C ASN A 286 -37.53 -27.13 -1.67
N PRO A 287 -38.55 -27.76 -1.06
CA PRO A 287 -38.55 -29.19 -0.82
C PRO A 287 -38.34 -29.97 -2.13
N ILE A 288 -37.51 -31.01 -2.07
CA ILE A 288 -37.21 -31.85 -3.22
C ILE A 288 -38.02 -33.14 -3.14
N VAL A 289 -38.49 -33.62 -4.29
CA VAL A 289 -39.15 -34.93 -4.38
C VAL A 289 -38.09 -35.95 -4.75
N VAL A 290 -37.94 -36.98 -3.93
CA VAL A 290 -37.01 -38.08 -4.17
C VAL A 290 -37.77 -39.40 -4.17
N GLU A 291 -37.42 -40.28 -5.09
CA GLU A 291 -38.04 -41.59 -5.26
C GLU A 291 -37.10 -42.68 -4.75
N THR A 292 -37.65 -43.65 -4.02
CA THR A 292 -36.90 -44.82 -3.55
C THR A 292 -36.57 -45.77 -4.72
N ASP A 293 -35.47 -46.50 -4.65
CA ASP A 293 -35.05 -47.49 -5.67
C ASP A 293 -36.00 -48.70 -5.82
N GLY A 294 -37.03 -48.80 -4.98
CA GLY A 294 -38.00 -49.89 -4.96
C GLY A 294 -37.60 -50.96 -3.95
N VAL A 295 -38.28 -50.97 -2.80
CA VAL A 295 -38.02 -51.93 -1.73
C VAL A 295 -38.83 -53.18 -1.98
N ARG A 296 -38.16 -54.34 -1.98
CA ARG A 296 -38.78 -55.65 -2.09
C ARG A 296 -38.90 -56.29 -0.71
N GLY A 297 -40.05 -56.91 -0.43
CA GLY A 297 -40.30 -57.65 0.80
C GLY A 297 -41.38 -58.69 0.61
N ILE A 298 -41.47 -59.63 1.56
CA ILE A 298 -42.45 -60.72 1.55
C ILE A 298 -43.35 -60.54 2.78
N ALA A 299 -44.67 -60.52 2.56
CA ALA A 299 -45.66 -60.48 3.63
C ALA A 299 -45.85 -61.87 4.29
N ARG A 300 -46.49 -61.95 5.46
CA ARG A 300 -46.62 -63.22 6.20
C ARG A 300 -47.47 -64.28 5.49
N ASP A 301 -48.30 -63.86 4.54
CA ASP A 301 -49.06 -64.74 3.64
C ASP A 301 -48.22 -65.30 2.48
N GLY A 302 -46.93 -64.91 2.38
CA GLY A 302 -45.96 -65.44 1.42
C GLY A 302 -45.91 -64.70 0.08
N VAL A 303 -46.62 -63.58 -0.07
CA VAL A 303 -46.63 -62.79 -1.31
C VAL A 303 -45.49 -61.78 -1.32
N GLU A 304 -44.74 -61.71 -2.43
CA GLU A 304 -43.70 -60.70 -2.65
C GLU A 304 -44.31 -59.39 -3.16
N LEU A 305 -43.93 -58.28 -2.53
CA LEU A 305 -44.34 -56.93 -2.90
C LEU A 305 -43.11 -56.09 -3.23
N THR A 306 -43.19 -55.30 -4.30
CA THR A 306 -42.22 -54.24 -4.61
C THR A 306 -42.89 -52.89 -4.40
N MET A 307 -42.43 -52.14 -3.40
CA MET A 307 -42.99 -50.83 -3.07
C MET A 307 -42.04 -49.72 -3.51
N LYS A 308 -42.56 -48.76 -4.29
CA LYS A 308 -41.87 -47.52 -4.66
C LYS A 308 -42.60 -46.35 -4.05
N VAL A 309 -41.89 -45.54 -3.27
CA VAL A 309 -42.45 -44.37 -2.61
C VAL A 309 -41.76 -43.12 -3.13
N LYS A 310 -42.56 -42.11 -3.47
CA LYS A 310 -42.09 -40.74 -3.71
C LYS A 310 -42.27 -39.94 -2.44
N VAL A 311 -41.17 -39.50 -1.85
CA VAL A 311 -41.18 -38.72 -0.61
C VAL A 311 -40.71 -37.30 -0.92
N THR A 312 -41.45 -36.32 -0.43
CA THR A 312 -41.01 -34.92 -0.47
C THR A 312 -40.19 -34.62 0.77
N LEU A 313 -38.89 -34.36 0.58
CA LEU A 313 -37.97 -34.04 1.67
C LEU A 313 -37.91 -32.53 1.87
N ARG A 314 -38.24 -32.11 3.10
CA ARG A 314 -37.97 -30.75 3.59
C ARG A 314 -36.98 -30.83 4.74
N SER A 315 -35.79 -30.29 4.53
CA SER A 315 -34.77 -30.28 5.58
C SER A 315 -35.01 -29.14 6.57
N GLN A 316 -34.78 -29.40 7.86
CA GLN A 316 -34.66 -28.35 8.87
C GLN A 316 -33.19 -28.01 9.05
N ILE A 317 -32.85 -26.72 9.14
CA ILE A 317 -31.45 -26.24 9.21
C ILE A 317 -30.67 -26.90 10.35
N LYS A 318 -31.31 -27.14 11.50
CA LYS A 318 -30.69 -27.81 12.66
C LYS A 318 -30.23 -29.24 12.36
N ASN A 319 -30.93 -29.95 11.47
CA ASN A 319 -30.62 -31.34 11.14
C ASN A 319 -29.48 -31.44 10.10
N ILE A 320 -29.25 -30.38 9.32
CA ILE A 320 -28.16 -30.30 8.34
C ILE A 320 -26.80 -30.36 9.03
N ILE A 321 -26.65 -29.68 10.17
CA ILE A 321 -25.39 -29.61 10.94
C ILE A 321 -24.93 -31.00 11.40
N GLY A 322 -25.84 -31.97 11.54
CA GLY A 322 -25.55 -33.36 11.90
C GLY A 322 -25.15 -34.26 10.72
N GLY A 323 -24.98 -33.73 9.50
CA GLY A 323 -24.61 -34.51 8.32
C GLY A 323 -25.76 -35.37 7.75
N VAL A 324 -27.01 -35.03 8.06
CA VAL A 324 -28.18 -35.75 7.53
C VAL A 324 -28.37 -35.40 6.05
N SER A 325 -27.92 -36.29 5.16
CA SER A 325 -28.15 -36.19 3.72
C SER A 325 -29.51 -36.73 3.30
N ALA A 326 -29.97 -36.40 2.09
CA ALA A 326 -31.16 -37.01 1.50
C ALA A 326 -31.03 -38.54 1.43
N ASP A 327 -29.83 -39.05 1.11
CA ASP A 327 -29.55 -40.49 1.05
C ASP A 327 -29.71 -41.17 2.41
N THR A 328 -29.31 -40.49 3.50
CA THR A 328 -29.48 -40.99 4.87
C THR A 328 -30.97 -41.12 5.22
N VAL A 329 -31.79 -40.17 4.77
CA VAL A 329 -33.25 -40.22 4.97
C VAL A 329 -33.86 -41.33 4.12
N LEU A 330 -33.47 -41.46 2.85
CA LEU A 330 -33.92 -42.54 1.97
C LEU A 330 -33.58 -43.92 2.52
N ALA A 331 -32.38 -44.11 3.08
CA ALA A 331 -31.99 -45.37 3.70
C ALA A 331 -32.92 -45.75 4.87
N ARG A 332 -33.27 -44.79 5.73
CA ARG A 332 -34.22 -45.00 6.83
C ARG A 332 -35.64 -45.27 6.35
N VAL A 333 -36.07 -44.59 5.30
CA VAL A 333 -37.38 -44.88 4.66
C VAL A 333 -37.35 -46.30 4.10
N ASN A 334 -36.31 -46.70 3.38
CA ASN A 334 -36.19 -48.05 2.83
C ASN A 334 -36.23 -49.13 3.93
N GLU A 335 -35.53 -48.90 5.05
CA GLU A 335 -35.55 -49.77 6.21
C GLU A 335 -36.96 -49.88 6.82
N ALA A 336 -37.65 -48.74 6.99
CA ALA A 336 -39.01 -48.72 7.51
C ALA A 336 -39.99 -49.43 6.58
N LEU A 337 -39.88 -49.22 5.26
CA LEU A 337 -40.72 -49.88 4.25
C LEU A 337 -40.51 -51.40 4.25
N ALA A 338 -39.26 -51.86 4.28
CA ALA A 338 -38.95 -53.30 4.35
C ALA A 338 -39.53 -53.93 5.62
N THR A 339 -39.42 -53.22 6.75
CA THR A 339 -39.95 -53.67 8.04
C THR A 339 -41.48 -53.75 8.02
N GLN A 340 -42.18 -52.76 7.44
CA GLN A 340 -43.63 -52.77 7.34
C GLN A 340 -44.14 -53.93 6.46
N ILE A 341 -43.50 -54.19 5.32
CA ILE A 341 -43.88 -55.32 4.44
C ILE A 341 -43.75 -56.67 5.20
N GLY A 342 -42.66 -56.86 5.96
CA GLY A 342 -42.46 -58.10 6.73
C GLY A 342 -43.37 -58.28 7.94
N LEU A 343 -43.97 -57.18 8.45
CA LEU A 343 -44.91 -57.23 9.58
C LEU A 343 -46.36 -57.44 9.16
N ALA A 344 -46.75 -57.07 7.93
CA ALA A 344 -48.11 -57.22 7.42
C ALA A 344 -48.58 -58.69 7.41
N GLN A 345 -49.82 -58.92 7.85
CA GLN A 345 -50.36 -60.29 7.89
C GLN A 345 -50.76 -60.80 6.50
N SER A 346 -51.16 -59.89 5.62
CA SER A 346 -51.60 -60.18 4.25
C SER A 346 -51.14 -59.06 3.30
N HIS A 347 -50.86 -59.40 2.04
CA HIS A 347 -50.49 -58.43 1.01
C HIS A 347 -51.55 -57.34 0.77
N THR A 348 -52.83 -57.62 1.06
CA THR A 348 -53.92 -56.65 0.88
C THR A 348 -53.81 -55.47 1.86
N GLU A 349 -53.22 -55.68 3.04
CA GLU A 349 -53.03 -54.66 4.08
C GLU A 349 -52.08 -53.54 3.63
N ILE A 350 -51.11 -53.85 2.76
CA ILE A 350 -50.13 -52.89 2.21
C ILE A 350 -50.71 -52.13 0.99
N LEU A 351 -51.70 -52.69 0.31
CA LEU A 351 -52.30 -52.11 -0.91
C LEU A 351 -53.44 -51.11 -0.63
N GLN A 352 -54.01 -51.14 0.59
CA GLN A 352 -54.98 -50.16 1.08
C GLN A 352 -54.28 -48.91 1.62
#